data_AF-A0A447TQR2-F1
#
_entry.id   AF-A0A447TQR2-F1
#
_cell.length_a   1.000
_cell.length_b   1.000
_cell.length_c   1.000
_cell.angle_alpha   90.00
_cell.angle_beta   90.00
_cell.angle_gamma   90.00
#
_symmetry.space_group_name_H-M   'P 1'
#
loop_
_entity.id
_entity.type
_entity.pdbx_description
1 polymer ?
#
loop_
_entity_poly.entity_id
_entity_poly.type
_entity_poly.pdbx_seq_one_letter_code
_entity_poly.pdbx_strand_id
1 'polypeptide(L)'
;MNSQFAGLTREACVALLASYPLSVGILAGQWIALHRYLQQLEALNQPLLHLDLMDGQFCPQFTVGPWAVGQLPQTFIKDVHLMVADQWTAAQACVKAGAHWHHASG
;
A
#
# COMPACT_ATOMS: atom_id res chain seq x y z
N MET A 1 -6.41 -13.17 2.15
CA MET A 1 -5.32 -12.78 3.06
C MET A 1 -4.03 -13.31 2.48
N ASN A 2 -3.07 -12.42 2.22
CA ASN A 2 -1.80 -12.80 1.65
C ASN A 2 -1.05 -13.68 2.67
N SER A 3 -0.84 -14.95 2.36
CA SER A 3 -0.30 -15.97 3.28
C SER A 3 1.19 -15.78 3.57
N GLN A 4 1.83 -14.84 2.88
CA GLN A 4 3.28 -14.66 2.84
C GLN A 4 3.88 -14.22 4.17
N PHE A 5 3.10 -13.55 5.02
CA PHE A 5 3.52 -13.10 6.35
C PHE A 5 2.85 -13.85 7.50
N ALA A 6 1.93 -14.77 7.19
CA ALA A 6 1.18 -15.49 8.20
C ALA A 6 2.09 -16.41 9.02
N GLY A 7 2.12 -16.23 10.35
CA GLY A 7 2.92 -17.06 11.25
C GLY A 7 4.41 -16.71 11.32
N LEU A 8 4.87 -15.66 10.61
CA LEU A 8 6.23 -15.16 10.73
C LEU A 8 6.40 -14.27 11.97
N THR A 9 7.60 -14.29 12.56
CA THR A 9 7.96 -13.31 13.59
C THR A 9 8.20 -11.94 12.96
N ARG A 10 8.22 -10.89 13.78
CA ARG A 10 8.48 -9.52 13.30
C ARG A 10 9.84 -9.42 12.61
N GLU A 11 10.85 -10.06 13.17
CA GLU A 11 12.22 -10.09 12.64
C GLU A 11 12.24 -10.79 11.27
N ALA A 12 11.51 -11.90 11.13
CA ALA A 12 11.37 -12.61 9.85
C ALA A 12 10.63 -11.76 8.81
N CYS A 13 9.58 -11.03 9.19
CA CYS A 13 8.90 -10.09 8.30
C CYS A 13 9.83 -8.98 7.83
N VAL A 14 10.64 -8.40 8.72
CA VAL A 14 11.62 -7.36 8.38
C VAL A 14 12.68 -7.90 7.42
N ALA A 15 13.23 -9.09 7.69
CA ALA A 15 14.22 -9.73 6.82
C ALA A 15 13.64 -10.04 5.43
N LEU A 16 12.38 -10.48 5.36
CA LEU A 16 11.68 -10.71 4.11
C LEU A 16 11.46 -9.39 3.35
N LEU A 17 10.98 -8.34 4.01
CA LEU A 17 10.77 -7.03 3.40
C LEU A 17 12.07 -6.40 2.89
N ALA A 18 13.21 -6.66 3.52
CA ALA A 18 14.51 -6.19 3.05
C ALA A 18 14.92 -6.77 1.67
N SER A 19 14.29 -7.85 1.22
CA SER A 19 14.52 -8.39 -0.14
C SER A 19 13.73 -7.67 -1.23
N TYR A 20 12.71 -6.87 -0.88
CA TYR A 20 11.89 -6.13 -1.83
C TYR A 20 12.67 -4.91 -2.34
N PRO A 21 12.96 -4.83 -3.65
CA PRO A 21 13.88 -3.81 -4.16
C PRO A 21 13.26 -2.40 -4.24
N LEU A 22 11.92 -2.30 -4.33
CA LEU A 22 11.24 -1.03 -4.54
C LEU A 22 9.78 -1.08 -4.07
N SER A 23 9.34 0.02 -3.44
CA SER A 23 7.94 0.34 -3.17
C SER A 23 7.42 1.26 -4.28
N VAL A 24 6.53 0.76 -5.15
CA VAL A 24 6.12 1.47 -6.37
C VAL A 24 4.88 2.33 -6.12
N GLY A 25 5.04 3.66 -6.21
CA GLY A 25 3.96 4.65 -6.15
C GLY A 25 2.96 4.51 -7.29
N ILE A 26 1.99 3.61 -7.14
CA ILE A 26 1.11 3.21 -8.24
C ILE A 26 0.19 4.36 -8.72
N LEU A 27 -0.11 5.31 -7.83
CA LEU A 27 -0.96 6.47 -8.12
C LEU A 27 -0.30 7.52 -9.02
N ALA A 28 1.03 7.48 -9.17
CA ALA A 28 1.79 8.42 -10.00
C ALA A 28 1.67 8.12 -11.51
N GLY A 29 1.24 6.92 -11.89
CA GLY A 29 1.07 6.51 -13.29
C GLY A 29 -0.21 7.02 -13.94
N GLN A 30 -0.41 6.76 -15.23
CA GLN A 30 -1.67 7.03 -15.91
C GLN A 30 -2.75 6.03 -15.49
N TRP A 31 -3.87 6.53 -14.94
CA TRP A 31 -4.88 5.67 -14.33
C TRP A 31 -5.59 4.76 -15.34
N ILE A 32 -5.79 5.24 -16.57
CA ILE A 32 -6.38 4.44 -17.66
C ILE A 32 -5.49 3.24 -18.05
N ALA A 33 -4.20 3.29 -17.73
CA ALA A 33 -3.23 2.24 -18.01
C ALA A 33 -2.88 1.40 -16.77
N LEU A 34 -3.59 1.57 -15.65
CA LEU A 34 -3.29 0.90 -14.38
C LEU A 34 -3.14 -0.62 -14.52
N HIS A 35 -4.03 -1.25 -15.29
CA HIS A 35 -3.98 -2.68 -15.55
C HIS A 35 -2.66 -3.13 -16.19
N ARG A 36 -2.11 -2.33 -17.12
CA ARG A 36 -0.83 -2.63 -17.80
C ARG A 36 0.33 -2.54 -16.83
N TYR A 37 0.34 -1.54 -15.93
CA TYR A 37 1.37 -1.43 -14.91
C TYR A 37 1.31 -2.60 -13.93
N LEU A 38 0.11 -3.01 -13.51
CA LEU A 38 -0.06 -4.17 -12.63
C LEU A 38 0.49 -5.45 -13.29
N GLN A 39 0.16 -5.72 -14.56
CA GLN A 39 0.71 -6.86 -15.30
C GLN A 39 2.24 -6.85 -15.39
N GLN A 40 2.86 -5.68 -15.57
CA GLN A 40 4.32 -5.55 -15.56
C GLN A 40 4.90 -5.86 -14.18
N LEU A 41 4.23 -5.47 -13.11
CA LEU A 41 4.64 -5.73 -11.74
C LEU A 41 4.42 -7.20 -11.33
N GLU A 42 3.42 -7.89 -11.89
CA GLU A 42 3.20 -9.34 -11.68
C GLU A 42 4.39 -10.18 -12.19
N ALA A 43 5.12 -9.71 -13.20
CA ALA A 43 6.32 -10.36 -13.69
C ALA A 43 7.51 -10.25 -12.73
N LEU A 44 7.43 -9.39 -11.71
CA LEU A 44 8.44 -9.27 -10.67
C LEU A 44 8.18 -10.32 -9.58
N ASN A 45 9.24 -10.91 -9.05
CA ASN A 45 9.12 -11.91 -7.98
C ASN A 45 8.57 -11.31 -6.66
N GLN A 46 8.76 -10.01 -6.45
CA GLN A 46 8.48 -9.34 -5.17
C GLN A 46 7.95 -7.92 -5.39
N PRO A 47 6.71 -7.78 -5.88
CA PRO A 47 6.14 -6.47 -6.13
C PRO A 47 5.47 -5.90 -4.88
N LEU A 48 5.77 -4.64 -4.58
CA LEU A 48 5.22 -3.90 -3.45
C LEU A 48 4.66 -2.58 -3.95
N LEU A 49 3.38 -2.32 -3.63
CA LEU A 49 2.63 -1.18 -4.12
C LEU A 49 2.53 -0.12 -3.02
N HIS A 50 3.03 1.08 -3.31
CA HIS A 50 2.92 2.23 -2.45
C HIS A 50 1.66 3.05 -2.77
N LEU A 51 0.94 3.45 -1.73
CA LEU A 51 -0.22 4.33 -1.84
C LEU A 51 -0.13 5.49 -0.84
N ASP A 52 -0.06 6.70 -1.36
CA ASP A 52 -0.22 7.92 -0.58
C ASP A 52 -1.69 8.27 -0.43
N LEU A 53 -2.21 8.19 0.79
CA LEU A 53 -3.56 8.63 1.13
C LEU A 53 -3.46 10.00 1.81
N MET A 54 -3.91 11.02 1.10
CA MET A 54 -3.90 12.41 1.54
C MET A 54 -5.33 12.96 1.57
N ASP A 55 -5.71 13.66 2.64
CA ASP A 55 -7.09 14.11 2.89
C ASP A 55 -7.33 15.61 2.61
N GLY A 56 -6.32 16.35 2.15
CA GLY A 56 -6.45 17.79 1.95
C GLY A 56 -6.50 18.61 3.26
N GLN A 57 -6.46 17.96 4.43
CA GLN A 57 -6.50 18.60 5.75
C GLN A 57 -5.11 18.59 6.40
N PHE A 58 -4.45 17.43 6.41
CA PHE A 58 -3.08 17.30 6.93
C PHE A 58 -2.06 17.96 5.99
N CYS A 59 -2.25 17.79 4.69
CA CYS A 59 -1.50 18.49 3.66
C CYS A 59 -2.48 19.05 2.59
N PRO A 60 -2.08 20.05 1.78
CA PRO A 60 -2.99 20.66 0.80
C PRO A 60 -3.46 19.70 -0.30
N GLN A 61 -2.76 18.59 -0.49
CA GLN A 61 -3.02 17.63 -1.55
C GLN A 61 -4.11 16.64 -1.10
N PHE A 62 -5.00 16.27 -2.04
CA PHE A 62 -5.98 15.20 -1.87
C PHE A 62 -5.74 14.13 -2.93
N THR A 63 -5.68 12.85 -2.53
CA THR A 63 -5.36 11.75 -3.44
C THR A 63 -6.52 10.74 -3.51
N VAL A 64 -6.47 9.71 -2.67
CA VAL A 64 -7.44 8.62 -2.59
C VAL A 64 -7.73 8.28 -1.15
N GLY A 65 -8.80 7.51 -0.93
CA GLY A 65 -9.13 6.98 0.39
C GLY A 65 -8.87 5.48 0.51
N PRO A 66 -9.22 4.88 1.67
CA PRO A 66 -9.07 3.45 1.94
C PRO A 66 -9.73 2.53 0.91
N TRP A 67 -10.78 3.01 0.21
CA TRP A 67 -11.46 2.25 -0.84
C TRP A 67 -10.51 1.82 -1.97
N ALA A 68 -9.51 2.64 -2.31
CA ALA A 68 -8.56 2.38 -3.40
C ALA A 68 -7.64 1.19 -3.07
N VAL A 69 -7.27 1.02 -1.80
CA VAL A 69 -6.51 -0.14 -1.31
C VAL A 69 -7.25 -1.44 -1.64
N GLY A 70 -8.58 -1.44 -1.51
CA GLY A 70 -9.44 -2.58 -1.80
C GLY A 70 -9.58 -2.90 -3.29
N GLN A 71 -9.29 -1.94 -4.19
CA GLN A 71 -9.35 -2.16 -5.64
C GLN A 71 -8.09 -2.85 -6.19
N LEU A 72 -6.99 -2.84 -5.45
CA LEU A 72 -5.73 -3.45 -5.89
C LEU A 72 -5.70 -4.97 -5.61
N PRO A 73 -5.00 -5.76 -6.43
CA PRO A 73 -5.00 -7.22 -6.29
C PRO A 73 -4.44 -7.65 -4.93
N GLN A 74 -5.04 -8.71 -4.37
CA GLN A 74 -4.71 -9.22 -3.03
C GLN A 74 -3.35 -9.93 -2.97
N THR A 75 -2.78 -10.28 -4.13
CA THR A 75 -1.47 -10.91 -4.28
C THR A 75 -0.32 -9.95 -4.00
N PHE A 76 -0.53 -8.64 -4.19
CA PHE A 76 0.48 -7.62 -3.92
C PHE A 76 0.52 -7.22 -2.45
N ILE A 77 1.71 -6.90 -1.97
CA ILE A 77 1.89 -6.18 -0.72
C ILE A 77 1.52 -4.72 -0.94
N LYS A 78 0.75 -4.17 -0.01
CA LYS A 78 0.23 -2.80 -0.06
C LYS A 78 0.82 -2.01 1.10
N ASP A 79 1.74 -1.11 0.75
CA ASP A 79 2.40 -0.16 1.62
C ASP A 79 1.64 1.17 1.57
N VAL A 80 0.96 1.50 2.67
CA VAL A 80 0.05 2.65 2.74
C VAL A 80 0.69 3.75 3.56
N HIS A 81 0.91 4.92 2.94
CA HIS A 81 1.35 6.12 3.65
C HIS A 81 0.14 7.01 3.94
N LEU A 82 -0.12 7.23 5.22
CA LEU A 82 -1.21 8.08 5.69
C LEU A 82 -0.70 9.50 5.95
N MET A 83 -1.22 10.45 5.18
CA MET A 83 -1.05 11.89 5.33
C MET A 83 -2.44 12.52 5.51
N VAL A 84 -3.09 12.13 6.61
CA VAL A 84 -4.46 12.50 6.95
C VAL A 84 -4.55 13.01 8.39
N ALA A 85 -5.55 13.84 8.68
CA ALA A 85 -5.76 14.41 10.01
C ALA A 85 -6.23 13.35 11.03
N ASP A 86 -7.20 12.51 10.68
CA ASP A 86 -7.63 11.38 11.51
C ASP A 86 -6.95 10.08 11.06
N GLN A 87 -5.71 9.89 11.53
CA GLN A 87 -4.88 8.74 11.16
C GLN A 87 -5.44 7.42 11.69
N TRP A 88 -6.05 7.42 12.87
CA TRP A 88 -6.55 6.19 13.50
C TRP A 88 -7.71 5.59 12.72
N THR A 89 -8.71 6.41 12.40
CA THR A 89 -9.87 5.97 11.60
C THR A 89 -9.44 5.52 10.21
N ALA A 90 -8.53 6.27 9.57
CA ALA A 90 -8.00 5.92 8.25
C ALA A 90 -7.21 4.61 8.28
N ALA A 91 -6.36 4.39 9.29
CA ALA A 91 -5.59 3.15 9.43
C ALA A 91 -6.50 1.93 9.58
N GLN A 92 -7.53 2.01 10.42
CA GLN A 92 -8.51 0.93 10.57
C GLN A 92 -9.22 0.61 9.25
N ALA A 93 -9.61 1.63 8.50
CA ALA A 93 -10.25 1.44 7.20
C ALA A 93 -9.30 0.83 6.17
N CYS A 94 -8.03 1.23 6.16
CA CYS A 94 -7.00 0.67 5.26
C CYS A 94 -6.71 -0.79 5.58
N VAL A 95 -6.58 -1.15 6.86
CA VAL A 95 -6.40 -2.55 7.29
C VAL A 95 -7.59 -3.39 6.84
N LYS A 96 -8.83 -2.91 7.01
CA LYS A 96 -10.04 -3.60 6.50
C LYS A 96 -10.02 -3.76 4.98
N ALA A 97 -9.44 -2.81 4.25
CA ALA A 97 -9.30 -2.87 2.79
C ALA A 97 -8.11 -3.73 2.31
N GLY A 98 -7.31 -4.28 3.24
CA GLY A 98 -6.19 -5.18 2.92
C GLY A 98 -4.82 -4.52 2.86
N ALA A 99 -4.63 -3.37 3.53
CA ALA A 99 -3.30 -2.80 3.75
C ALA A 99 -2.43 -3.73 4.61
N HIS A 100 -1.15 -3.87 4.25
CA HIS A 100 -0.20 -4.73 4.97
C HIS A 100 0.70 -3.92 5.90
N TRP A 101 1.09 -2.73 5.46
CA TRP A 101 1.84 -1.78 6.25
C TRP A 101 1.13 -0.43 6.19
N HIS A 102 1.12 0.27 7.32
CA HIS A 102 0.75 1.68 7.35
C HIS A 102 1.82 2.46 8.11
N HIS A 103 2.33 3.53 7.50
CA HIS A 103 3.12 4.52 8.21
C HIS A 103 2.34 5.84 8.23
N ALA A 104 2.33 6.49 9.38
CA ALA A 104 1.65 7.74 9.60
C ALA A 104 2.69 8.83 9.84
N SER A 105 2.58 9.94 9.12
CA SER A 105 3.44 11.10 9.38
C SER A 105 2.96 11.81 10.64
N GLY A 106 3.78 11.83 11.69
CA GLY A 106 3.54 12.63 12.90
C GLY A 106 3.83 14.10 12.70
#